data_AF-A0A6L9KWD5-F1
#
_entry.id   AF-A0A6L9KWD5-F1
#
_cell.length_a   1.000
_cell.length_b   1.000
_cell.length_c   1.000
_cell.angle_alpha   90.00
_cell.angle_beta   90.00
_cell.angle_gamma   90.00
#
_symmetry.space_group_name_H-M   'P 1'
#
loop_
_entity.id
_entity.type
_entity.pdbx_description
1 polymer ?
#
loop_
_entity_poly.entity_id
_entity_poly.type
_entity_poly.pdbx_seq_one_letter_code
_entity_poly.pdbx_strand_id
1 'polypeptide(L)'
;MNYHHFKLTYAATRTVVAAVVVATLVFAAVPVFAAKTSEEARIEARIKDLHAKLKITPVEEDQWAKVSDVMRDNAKKMDQLTEARMANVKSMNAIEDLKSYGEITEAHADAIRKFTPVFATLYDSMSNEQKTGADELFREGPRQQRSKNGGAK
;
A
#
# COMPACT_ATOMS: atom_id res chain seq x y z
N MET A 1 -3.64 -24.15 -15.31
CA MET A 1 -4.19 -23.11 -14.42
C MET A 1 -4.70 -21.97 -15.30
N ASN A 2 -6.01 -21.91 -15.52
CA ASN A 2 -6.66 -20.97 -16.44
C ASN A 2 -6.99 -19.66 -15.72
N TYR A 3 -6.56 -18.55 -16.28
CA TYR A 3 -6.91 -17.21 -15.80
C TYR A 3 -8.17 -16.73 -16.53
N HIS A 4 -9.30 -16.64 -15.82
CA HIS A 4 -10.52 -16.07 -16.34
C HIS A 4 -10.86 -14.75 -15.65
N HIS A 5 -10.80 -13.69 -16.47
CA HIS A 5 -11.68 -12.52 -16.55
C HIS A 5 -12.22 -11.89 -15.25
N PHE A 6 -11.70 -10.68 -14.96
CA PHE A 6 -12.39 -9.65 -14.20
C PHE A 6 -13.73 -9.32 -14.88
N LYS A 7 -14.84 -9.49 -14.15
CA LYS A 7 -16.14 -8.89 -14.48
C LYS A 7 -16.64 -8.12 -13.26
N LEU A 8 -16.59 -6.79 -13.33
CA LEU A 8 -17.35 -5.92 -12.44
C LEU A 8 -18.82 -5.94 -12.90
N THR A 9 -19.70 -6.47 -12.06
CA THR A 9 -21.13 -6.17 -12.12
C THR A 9 -21.59 -5.81 -10.72
N TYR A 10 -21.71 -4.52 -10.44
CA TYR A 10 -22.37 -3.99 -9.26
C TYR A 10 -23.76 -3.51 -9.72
N ALA A 11 -24.83 -4.18 -9.27
CA ALA A 11 -26.20 -3.74 -9.51
C ALA A 11 -26.83 -3.42 -8.14
N ALA A 12 -27.06 -2.14 -7.89
CA ALA A 12 -27.88 -1.68 -6.77
C ALA A 12 -28.80 -0.57 -7.28
N THR A 13 -30.00 -0.97 -7.64
CA THR A 13 -31.14 -0.11 -7.95
C THR A 13 -31.63 0.57 -6.67
N ARG A 14 -31.48 1.89 -6.60
CA ARG A 14 -32.26 2.74 -5.69
C ARG A 14 -32.94 3.82 -6.52
N THR A 15 -34.26 3.67 -6.63
CA THR A 15 -35.17 4.64 -7.23
C THR A 15 -35.31 5.85 -6.31
N VAL A 16 -34.90 7.01 -6.80
CA VAL A 16 -35.34 8.31 -6.28
C VAL A 16 -35.89 9.09 -7.47
N VAL A 17 -37.14 9.52 -7.32
CA VAL A 17 -37.93 10.32 -8.25
C VAL A 17 -37.23 11.67 -8.47
N ALA A 18 -37.06 12.09 -9.73
CA ALA A 18 -36.65 13.44 -10.06
C ALA A 18 -37.55 14.02 -11.16
N ALA A 19 -38.10 15.18 -10.85
CA ALA A 19 -38.87 16.05 -11.71
C ALA A 19 -38.07 16.48 -12.96
N VAL A 20 -38.83 16.76 -14.03
CA VAL A 20 -38.35 17.14 -15.36
C VAL A 20 -37.63 18.48 -15.34
N VAL A 21 -36.34 18.49 -15.70
CA VAL A 21 -35.64 19.68 -16.22
C VAL A 21 -34.81 19.23 -17.43
N VAL A 22 -35.16 19.76 -18.61
CA VAL A 22 -34.47 19.51 -19.87
C VAL A 22 -33.20 20.37 -19.91
N ALA A 23 -32.04 19.71 -19.81
CA ALA A 23 -30.74 20.29 -20.15
C ALA A 23 -29.94 19.24 -20.94
N THR A 24 -29.63 19.55 -22.19
CA THR A 24 -28.81 18.70 -23.07
C THR A 24 -27.37 18.67 -22.57
N LEU A 25 -27.01 17.65 -21.79
CA LEU A 25 -25.63 17.31 -21.47
C LEU A 25 -25.14 16.19 -22.39
N VAL A 26 -24.22 16.53 -23.28
CA VAL A 26 -23.39 15.58 -24.01
C VAL A 26 -22.55 14.83 -22.98
N PHE A 27 -22.91 13.58 -22.67
CA PHE A 27 -22.04 12.67 -21.93
C PHE A 27 -20.89 12.27 -22.84
N ALA A 28 -19.83 13.09 -22.86
CA ALA A 28 -18.53 12.62 -23.25
C ALA A 28 -18.11 11.58 -22.22
N ALA A 29 -18.13 10.30 -22.61
CA ALA A 29 -17.56 9.23 -21.82
C ALA A 29 -16.06 9.52 -21.66
N VAL A 30 -15.69 10.12 -20.53
CA VAL A 30 -14.28 10.26 -20.17
C VAL A 30 -13.80 8.84 -19.88
N PRO A 31 -12.85 8.29 -20.65
CA PRO A 31 -12.27 7.00 -20.29
C PRO A 31 -11.60 7.19 -18.93
N VAL A 32 -12.10 6.51 -17.91
CA VAL A 32 -11.38 6.31 -16.66
C VAL A 32 -10.21 5.40 -17.00
N PHE A 33 -9.14 5.99 -17.53
CA PHE A 33 -7.83 5.39 -17.46
C PHE A 33 -7.50 5.33 -15.97
N ALA A 34 -7.80 4.20 -15.35
CA ALA A 34 -7.22 3.85 -14.07
C ALA A 34 -5.71 3.78 -14.30
N ALA A 35 -5.05 4.93 -14.19
CA ALA A 35 -3.61 5.03 -14.21
C ALA A 35 -3.12 4.07 -13.12
N LYS A 36 -2.32 3.07 -13.50
CA LYS A 36 -1.53 2.35 -12.52
C LYS A 36 -0.69 3.41 -11.81
N THR A 37 -1.05 3.76 -10.59
CA THR A 37 -0.18 4.57 -9.74
C THR A 37 1.16 3.86 -9.70
N SER A 38 2.23 4.58 -10.07
CA SER A 38 3.59 4.06 -9.96
C SER A 38 3.85 3.63 -8.52
N GLU A 39 4.75 2.67 -8.32
CA GLU A 39 5.11 2.23 -6.95
C GLU A 39 5.65 3.43 -6.14
N GLU A 40 6.35 4.35 -6.78
CA GLU A 40 6.76 5.64 -6.23
C GLU A 40 5.57 6.44 -5.69
N ALA A 41 4.48 6.57 -6.46
CA ALA A 41 3.28 7.27 -6.00
C ALA A 41 2.62 6.56 -4.81
N ARG A 42 2.70 5.23 -4.74
CA ARG A 42 2.16 4.45 -3.61
C ARG A 42 3.00 4.62 -2.35
N ILE A 43 4.33 4.60 -2.46
CA ILE A 43 5.17 4.81 -1.29
C ILE A 43 5.05 6.24 -0.76
N GLU A 44 4.99 7.25 -1.64
CA GLU A 44 4.75 8.63 -1.21
C GLU A 44 3.37 8.81 -0.54
N ALA A 45 2.32 8.16 -1.07
CA ALA A 45 1.01 8.16 -0.43
C ALA A 45 1.04 7.53 0.96
N ARG A 46 1.78 6.42 1.12
CA ARG A 46 1.95 5.76 2.42
C ARG A 46 2.77 6.59 3.41
N ILE A 47 3.83 7.25 2.94
CA ILE A 47 4.64 8.17 3.75
C ILE A 47 3.74 9.31 4.25
N LYS A 48 2.97 9.94 3.35
CA LYS A 48 2.03 11.01 3.73
C LYS A 48 0.97 10.54 4.74
N ASP A 49 0.39 9.37 4.54
CA ASP A 49 -0.60 8.80 5.45
C ASP A 49 -0.01 8.52 6.84
N LEU A 50 1.20 7.95 6.90
CA LEU A 50 1.90 7.69 8.17
C LEU A 50 2.28 8.98 8.89
N HIS A 51 2.79 9.99 8.18
CA HIS A 51 3.10 11.31 8.75
C HIS A 51 1.86 11.90 9.46
N ALA A 52 0.72 11.88 8.77
CA ALA A 52 -0.53 12.39 9.31
C ALA A 52 -1.02 11.56 10.51
N LYS A 53 -0.99 10.22 10.43
CA LYS A 53 -1.45 9.33 11.50
C LYS A 53 -0.59 9.41 12.76
N LEU A 54 0.72 9.58 12.59
CA LEU A 54 1.67 9.76 13.69
C LEU A 54 1.68 11.18 14.25
N LYS A 55 0.93 12.11 13.62
CA LYS A 55 0.83 13.52 14.00
C LYS A 55 2.21 14.16 14.15
N ILE A 56 3.09 13.92 13.17
CA ILE A 56 4.47 14.42 13.20
C ILE A 56 4.46 15.95 13.37
N THR A 57 5.25 16.42 14.32
CA THR A 57 5.36 17.84 14.69
C THR A 57 6.57 18.49 14.00
N PRO A 58 6.64 19.84 13.94
CA PRO A 58 7.78 20.54 13.33
C PRO A 58 9.15 20.16 13.93
N VAL A 59 9.19 19.78 15.21
CA VAL A 59 10.44 19.38 15.89
C VAL A 59 10.86 17.94 15.57
N GLU A 60 9.94 17.12 15.05
CA GLU A 60 10.18 15.72 14.67
C GLU A 60 10.48 15.56 13.18
N GLU A 61 10.31 16.60 12.35
CA GLU A 61 10.44 16.53 10.89
C GLU A 61 11.81 16.01 10.42
N ASP A 62 12.89 16.40 11.10
CA ASP A 62 14.25 15.92 10.77
C ASP A 62 14.41 14.41 11.01
N GLN A 63 13.73 13.86 12.01
CA GLN A 63 13.72 12.42 12.29
C GLN A 63 12.77 11.71 11.33
N TRP A 64 11.62 12.32 11.04
CA TRP A 64 10.67 11.82 10.06
C TRP A 64 11.29 11.70 8.66
N ALA A 65 12.09 12.69 8.23
CA ALA A 65 12.80 12.66 6.95
C ALA A 65 13.63 11.37 6.82
N LYS A 66 14.41 11.01 7.84
CA LYS A 66 15.21 9.78 7.89
C LYS A 66 14.36 8.51 7.81
N VAL A 67 13.21 8.49 8.51
CA VAL A 67 12.25 7.38 8.43
C VAL A 67 11.72 7.24 7.00
N SER A 68 11.31 8.37 6.40
CA SER A 68 10.74 8.40 5.06
C SER A 68 11.75 8.00 3.97
N ASP A 69 13.03 8.36 4.13
CA ASP A 69 14.10 7.95 3.21
C ASP A 69 14.32 6.43 3.24
N VAL A 70 14.38 5.84 4.44
CA VAL A 70 14.49 4.38 4.58
C VAL A 70 13.26 3.68 3.99
N MET A 71 12.06 4.26 4.12
CA MET A 71 10.87 3.72 3.48
C MET A 71 10.95 3.72 1.94
N ARG A 72 11.46 4.81 1.34
CA ARG A 72 11.67 4.92 -0.12
C ARG A 72 12.70 3.94 -0.62
N ASP A 73 13.85 3.86 0.05
CA ASP A 73 14.94 2.94 -0.31
C ASP A 73 14.49 1.48 -0.23
N ASN A 74 13.76 1.13 0.84
CA ASN A 74 13.20 -0.21 1.00
C ASN A 74 12.17 -0.53 -0.08
N ALA A 75 11.27 0.41 -0.41
CA ALA A 75 10.28 0.22 -1.48
C ALA A 75 10.99 -0.02 -2.82
N LYS A 76 11.92 0.85 -3.19
CA LYS A 76 12.71 0.72 -4.43
C LYS A 76 13.41 -0.63 -4.54
N LYS A 77 14.03 -1.12 -3.45
CA LYS A 77 14.71 -2.42 -3.46
C LYS A 77 13.73 -3.58 -3.65
N MET A 78 12.59 -3.55 -2.96
CA MET A 78 11.55 -4.58 -3.08
C MET A 78 10.91 -4.57 -4.47
N ASP A 79 10.67 -3.40 -5.03
CA ASP A 79 10.13 -3.22 -6.37
C ASP A 79 11.08 -3.79 -7.42
N GLN A 80 12.38 -3.49 -7.33
CA GLN A 80 13.39 -4.04 -8.25
C GLN A 80 13.44 -5.58 -8.22
N LEU A 81 13.40 -6.18 -7.04
CA LEU A 81 13.43 -7.65 -6.89
C LEU A 81 12.14 -8.30 -7.39
N THR A 82 10.99 -7.68 -7.13
CA THR A 82 9.69 -8.13 -7.62
C THR A 82 9.61 -7.99 -9.14
N GLU A 83 10.08 -6.85 -9.65
CA GLU A 83 10.45 -6.49 -11.03
C GLU A 83 11.10 -7.67 -11.77
N ALA A 84 12.32 -7.95 -11.31
CA ALA A 84 13.20 -8.97 -11.85
C ALA A 84 12.57 -10.37 -11.77
N ARG A 85 11.90 -10.71 -10.66
CA ARG A 85 11.23 -12.00 -10.54
C ARG A 85 10.08 -12.11 -11.53
N MET A 86 9.20 -11.12 -11.61
CA MET A 86 8.04 -11.13 -12.53
C MET A 86 8.46 -11.23 -14.00
N ALA A 87 9.57 -10.59 -14.38
CA ALA A 87 10.11 -10.66 -15.73
C ALA A 87 10.61 -12.08 -16.10
N ASN A 88 11.08 -12.85 -15.11
CA ASN A 88 11.79 -14.13 -15.34
C ASN A 88 11.04 -15.37 -14.81
N VAL A 89 9.94 -15.21 -14.06
CA VAL A 89 9.26 -16.30 -13.35
C VAL A 89 8.82 -17.47 -14.26
N LYS A 90 8.57 -17.21 -15.54
CA LYS A 90 8.16 -18.25 -16.51
C LYS A 90 9.32 -19.08 -17.06
N SER A 91 10.56 -18.58 -16.96
CA SER A 91 11.76 -19.23 -17.47
C SER A 91 12.70 -19.74 -16.38
N MET A 92 12.46 -19.38 -15.12
CA MET A 92 13.23 -19.86 -13.97
C MET A 92 13.06 -21.37 -13.78
N ASN A 93 14.18 -22.07 -13.55
CA ASN A 93 14.15 -23.43 -13.01
C ASN A 93 13.83 -23.42 -11.50
N ALA A 94 13.64 -24.59 -10.89
CA ALA A 94 13.24 -24.70 -9.49
C ALA A 94 14.25 -24.05 -8.50
N ILE A 95 15.55 -24.11 -8.80
CA ILE A 95 16.59 -23.52 -7.93
C ILE A 95 16.60 -22.00 -8.07
N GLU A 96 16.44 -21.48 -9.29
CA GLU A 96 16.35 -20.05 -9.55
C GLU A 96 15.09 -19.43 -8.91
N ASP A 97 13.96 -20.15 -8.96
CA ASP A 97 12.73 -19.71 -8.29
C ASP A 97 12.94 -19.61 -6.77
N LEU A 98 13.50 -20.65 -6.14
CA LEU A 98 13.84 -20.65 -4.71
C LEU A 98 14.81 -19.52 -4.35
N LYS A 99 15.83 -19.29 -5.18
CA LYS A 99 16.79 -18.20 -4.96
C LYS A 99 16.11 -16.82 -5.02
N SER A 100 15.24 -16.60 -6.02
CA SER A 100 14.51 -15.33 -6.15
C SER A 100 13.62 -15.04 -4.94
N TYR A 101 12.99 -16.07 -4.38
CA TYR A 101 12.20 -15.94 -3.16
C TYR A 101 13.08 -15.65 -1.93
N GLY A 102 14.24 -16.32 -1.85
CA GLY A 102 15.26 -16.05 -0.83
C GLY A 102 15.73 -14.59 -0.84
N GLU A 103 16.07 -14.04 -2.02
CA GLU A 103 16.52 -12.65 -2.17
C GLU A 103 15.44 -11.64 -1.74
N ILE A 104 14.17 -11.88 -2.08
CA ILE A 104 13.04 -11.05 -1.64
C ILE A 104 12.88 -11.11 -0.11
N THR A 105 13.00 -12.30 0.48
CA THR A 105 12.86 -12.53 1.93
C THR A 105 14.00 -11.85 2.69
N GLU A 106 15.22 -11.98 2.20
CA GLU A 106 16.40 -11.32 2.76
C GLU A 106 16.28 -9.80 2.68
N ALA A 107 15.85 -9.26 1.54
CA ALA A 107 15.61 -7.82 1.40
C ALA A 107 14.53 -7.32 2.36
N HIS A 108 13.49 -8.11 2.64
CA HIS A 108 12.49 -7.75 3.63
C HIS A 108 13.03 -7.72 5.06
N ALA A 109 13.86 -8.70 5.43
CA ALA A 109 14.51 -8.71 6.73
C ALA A 109 15.48 -7.52 6.88
N ASP A 110 16.24 -7.20 5.84
CA ASP A 110 17.14 -6.05 5.80
C ASP A 110 16.38 -4.72 5.89
N ALA A 111 15.23 -4.63 5.22
CA ALA A 111 14.35 -3.46 5.29
C ALA A 111 13.89 -3.19 6.72
N ILE A 112 13.48 -4.22 7.48
CA ILE A 112 13.11 -4.10 8.89
C ILE A 112 14.32 -3.67 9.72
N ARG A 113 15.47 -4.33 9.53
CA ARG A 113 16.73 -4.03 10.23
C ARG A 113 17.16 -2.57 10.07
N LYS A 114 16.97 -1.98 8.89
CA LYS A 114 17.26 -0.57 8.60
C LYS A 114 16.20 0.38 9.16
N PHE A 115 14.93 0.00 9.09
CA PHE A 115 13.80 0.82 9.53
C PHE A 115 13.72 0.97 11.05
N THR A 116 13.92 -0.13 11.80
CA THR A 116 13.78 -0.14 13.26
C THR A 116 14.59 0.95 13.98
N PRO A 117 15.90 1.15 13.75
CA PRO A 117 16.67 2.16 14.49
C PRO A 117 16.24 3.60 14.19
N VAL A 118 15.90 3.92 12.93
CA VAL A 118 15.44 5.28 12.58
C VAL A 118 14.06 5.57 13.15
N PHE A 119 13.17 4.56 13.15
CA PHE A 119 11.86 4.69 13.77
C PHE A 119 11.94 4.76 15.29
N ALA A 120 12.84 4.00 15.94
CA ALA A 120 13.06 4.09 17.38
C ALA A 120 13.49 5.50 17.80
N THR A 121 14.39 6.13 17.04
CA THR A 121 14.82 7.51 17.29
C THR A 121 13.64 8.50 17.23
N LEU A 122 12.76 8.37 16.23
CA LEU A 122 11.55 9.18 16.12
C LEU A 122 10.55 8.85 17.24
N TYR A 123 10.36 7.58 17.55
CA TYR A 123 9.44 7.14 18.59
C TYR A 123 9.86 7.70 19.95
N ASP A 124 11.14 7.72 20.28
CA ASP A 124 11.63 8.21 21.56
C ASP A 124 11.32 9.70 21.79
N SER A 125 11.30 10.53 20.74
CA SER A 125 10.92 11.95 20.81
C SER A 125 9.42 12.21 20.84
N MET A 126 8.58 11.22 20.51
CA MET A 126 7.13 11.36 20.51
C MET A 126 6.57 11.57 21.93
N SER A 127 5.48 12.33 22.00
CA SER A 127 4.64 12.42 23.20
C SER A 127 4.00 11.05 23.55
N ASN A 128 3.55 10.88 24.80
CA ASN A 128 2.89 9.64 25.23
C ASN A 128 1.63 9.31 24.40
N GLU A 129 0.88 10.33 23.97
CA GLU A 129 -0.29 10.15 23.09
C GLU A 129 0.14 9.63 21.71
N GLN A 130 1.17 10.24 21.11
CA GLN A 130 1.71 9.80 19.81
C GLN A 130 2.28 8.37 19.89
N LYS A 131 3.02 8.02 20.95
CA LYS A 131 3.52 6.66 21.19
C LYS A 131 2.39 5.63 21.25
N THR A 132 1.32 5.94 21.99
CA THR A 132 0.13 5.07 22.07
C THR A 132 -0.51 4.86 20.70
N GLY A 133 -0.70 5.95 19.94
CA GLY A 133 -1.25 5.88 18.57
C GLY A 133 -0.34 5.10 17.60
N ALA A 134 0.98 5.26 17.72
CA ALA A 134 1.95 4.51 16.94
C ALA A 134 1.87 3.00 17.28
N ASP A 135 1.83 2.64 18.56
CA ASP A 135 1.72 1.26 19.00
C ASP A 135 0.46 0.58 18.45
N GLU A 136 -0.69 1.26 18.46
CA GLU A 136 -1.94 0.77 17.89
C GLU A 136 -1.83 0.59 16.36
N LEU A 137 -1.28 1.58 15.67
CA LEU A 137 -1.11 1.57 14.22
C LEU A 137 -0.27 0.38 13.74
N PHE A 138 0.82 0.06 14.44
CA PHE A 138 1.68 -1.06 14.10
C PHE A 138 1.16 -2.42 14.61
N ARG A 139 0.32 -2.44 15.65
CA ARG A 139 -0.31 -3.67 16.17
C ARG A 139 -1.45 -4.18 15.31
N GLU A 140 -2.29 -3.28 14.77
CA GLU A 140 -3.47 -3.70 14.00
C GLU A 140 -3.13 -4.34 12.65
N GLY A 141 -1.90 -4.16 12.16
CA GLY A 141 -1.45 -4.66 10.86
C GLY A 141 -2.36 -4.20 9.71
N PRO A 142 -2.04 -4.56 8.45
CA PRO A 142 -3.02 -4.46 7.39
C PRO A 142 -4.12 -5.48 7.73
N ARG A 143 -5.27 -5.02 8.27
CA ARG A 143 -6.43 -5.89 8.42
C ARG A 143 -6.79 -6.44 7.05
N GLN A 144 -6.45 -7.70 6.78
CA GLN A 144 -7.05 -8.43 5.69
C GLN A 144 -8.54 -8.42 5.96
N GLN A 145 -9.28 -7.74 5.09
CA GLN A 145 -10.73 -7.73 5.09
C GLN A 145 -11.18 -9.17 4.81
N ARG A 146 -11.21 -10.01 5.84
CA ARG A 146 -11.90 -11.30 5.83
C ARG A 146 -13.34 -10.96 5.51
N SER A 147 -13.72 -11.21 4.26
CA SER A 147 -15.11 -11.25 3.84
C SER A 147 -15.87 -12.14 4.82
N LYS A 148 -16.67 -11.52 5.69
CA LYS A 148 -17.71 -12.21 6.46
C LYS A 148 -18.81 -12.56 5.45
N ASN A 149 -18.64 -13.64 4.70
CA ASN A 149 -19.72 -14.31 3.98
C ASN A 149 -19.38 -15.80 3.90
N GLY A 150 -19.82 -16.54 4.90
CA GLY A 150 -19.62 -17.98 5.03
C GLY A 150 -20.35 -18.49 6.26
N GLY A 151 -21.68 -18.41 6.22
CA GLY A 151 -22.52 -18.77 7.36
C GLY A 151 -24.01 -18.64 7.09
N ALA A 152 -24.50 -19.27 6.03
CA ALA A 152 -25.88 -19.74 5.98
C ALA A 152 -25.82 -21.17 5.43
N LYS A 153 -26.02 -22.13 6.33
CA LYS A 153 -26.37 -23.50 5.99
C LYS A 153 -27.82 -23.53 5.51
#